data_AF-A0A7V8ZNP0-F1
#
_entry.id   AF-A0A7V8ZNP0-F1
#
_cell.length_a   1.000
_cell.length_b   1.000
_cell.length_c   1.000
_cell.angle_alpha   90.00
_cell.angle_beta   90.00
_cell.angle_gamma   90.00
#
_symmetry.space_group_name_H-M   'P 1'
#
loop_
_entity.id
_entity.type
_entity.pdbx_description
1 polymer ?
#
loop_
_entity_poly.entity_id
_entity_poly.type
_entity_poly.pdbx_seq_one_letter_code
_entity_poly.pdbx_strand_id
1 'polypeptide(L)'
;MRRLLTIFVGLLLTAATSAMAEPRSVLVVLSENAGAYREAADALVAALEKDNSRPQALVRIVPLSALAREAERSTPGLIVPVGTRAAQAVAALESPAPVLNTLIPSQVHR
;
A
#
# COMPACT_ATOMS: atom_id res chain seq x y z
N MET A 1 -7.06 -6.51 -49.26
CA MET A 1 -6.08 -7.22 -48.39
C MET A 1 -5.14 -6.28 -47.63
N ARG A 2 -4.47 -5.31 -48.29
CA ARG A 2 -3.50 -4.39 -47.63
C ARG A 2 -4.06 -3.55 -46.47
N ARG A 3 -5.34 -3.14 -46.53
CA ARG A 3 -6.06 -2.40 -45.46
C ARG A 3 -6.44 -3.27 -44.25
N LEU A 4 -6.71 -4.56 -44.49
CA LEU A 4 -7.04 -5.50 -43.42
C LEU A 4 -5.80 -5.85 -42.60
N LEU A 5 -4.65 -6.00 -43.28
CA LEU A 5 -3.35 -6.21 -42.67
C LEU A 5 -2.94 -5.05 -41.74
N THR A 6 -3.22 -3.80 -42.15
CA THR A 6 -2.86 -2.62 -41.35
C THR A 6 -3.69 -2.51 -40.06
N ILE A 7 -4.98 -2.84 -40.13
CA ILE A 7 -5.85 -2.87 -38.95
C ILE A 7 -5.42 -3.99 -38.00
N PHE A 8 -5.09 -5.16 -38.52
CA PHE A 8 -4.67 -6.30 -37.71
C PHE A 8 -3.32 -6.05 -37.00
N VAL A 9 -2.36 -5.41 -37.69
CA VAL A 9 -1.07 -5.01 -37.12
C VAL A 9 -1.24 -3.90 -36.07
N GLY A 10 -2.12 -2.92 -36.31
CA GLY A 10 -2.43 -1.88 -35.33
C GLY A 10 -3.07 -2.43 -34.04
N LEU A 11 -3.99 -3.40 -34.18
CA LEU A 11 -4.65 -4.05 -33.05
C LEU A 11 -3.66 -4.90 -32.21
N LEU A 12 -2.74 -5.59 -32.87
CA LEU A 12 -1.68 -6.36 -32.21
C LEU A 12 -0.68 -5.47 -31.45
N LEU A 13 -0.36 -4.27 -31.97
CA LEU A 13 0.52 -3.33 -31.28
C LEU A 13 -0.10 -2.77 -29.99
N THR A 14 -1.42 -2.55 -29.96
CA THR A 14 -2.12 -2.10 -28.74
C THR A 14 -2.26 -3.21 -27.70
N ALA A 15 -2.43 -4.46 -28.11
CA ALA A 15 -2.58 -5.61 -27.20
C ALA A 15 -1.27 -5.98 -26.47
N ALA A 16 -0.11 -5.56 -26.99
CA ALA A 16 1.20 -5.82 -26.40
C ALA A 16 1.58 -4.87 -25.25
N THR A 17 0.75 -3.86 -24.95
CA THR A 17 0.86 -3.11 -23.70
C THR A 17 0.20 -3.88 -22.56
N SER A 18 0.76 -5.05 -22.24
CA SER A 18 0.56 -5.65 -20.93
C SER A 18 1.05 -4.61 -19.92
N ALA A 19 0.10 -4.02 -19.19
CA ALA A 19 0.39 -3.17 -18.05
C ALA A 19 1.38 -3.92 -17.16
N MET A 20 2.65 -3.49 -17.18
CA MET A 20 3.60 -3.92 -16.17
C MET A 20 3.01 -3.43 -14.86
N ALA A 21 2.43 -4.34 -14.09
CA ALA A 21 1.89 -4.02 -12.78
C ALA A 21 3.08 -3.52 -11.95
N GLU A 22 3.14 -2.20 -11.74
CA GLU A 22 4.17 -1.61 -10.89
C GLU A 22 4.14 -2.29 -9.51
N PRO A 23 5.31 -2.52 -8.89
CA PRO A 23 5.37 -3.08 -7.56
C PRO A 23 4.50 -2.23 -6.64
N ARG A 24 3.51 -2.87 -6.01
CA ARG A 24 2.50 -2.16 -5.23
C ARG A 24 3.14 -1.72 -3.92
N SER A 25 3.27 -0.42 -3.71
CA SER A 25 3.82 0.15 -2.48
C SER A 25 2.77 0.13 -1.36
N VAL A 26 3.18 -0.29 -0.17
CA VAL A 26 2.33 -0.32 1.03
C VAL A 26 2.97 0.58 2.08
N LEU A 27 2.26 1.61 2.50
CA LEU A 27 2.69 2.49 3.58
C LEU A 27 2.03 2.06 4.88
N VAL A 28 2.81 1.59 5.85
CA VAL A 28 2.34 1.24 7.19
C VAL A 28 2.67 2.38 8.14
N VAL A 29 1.66 2.92 8.81
CA VAL A 29 1.79 4.08 9.70
C VAL A 29 1.48 3.67 11.12
N LEU A 30 2.45 3.78 12.03
CA LEU A 30 2.26 3.31 13.40
C LEU A 30 1.84 4.45 14.33
N SER A 31 0.82 4.21 15.15
CA SER A 31 0.46 5.09 16.26
C SER A 31 1.61 5.18 17.29
N GLU A 32 2.32 4.07 17.50
CA GLU A 32 3.52 3.96 18.34
C GLU A 32 4.53 3.01 17.69
N ASN A 33 5.83 3.27 17.87
CA ASN A 33 6.88 2.56 17.13
C ASN A 33 7.25 1.17 17.67
N ALA A 34 6.65 0.76 18.78
CA ALA A 34 7.02 -0.42 19.56
C ALA A 34 5.79 -1.16 20.08
N GLY A 35 6.01 -2.29 20.74
CA GLY A 35 4.96 -3.12 21.32
C GLY A 35 4.02 -3.71 20.26
N ALA A 36 2.74 -3.88 20.63
CA ALA A 36 1.73 -4.50 19.78
C ALA A 36 1.56 -3.84 18.40
N TYR A 37 1.86 -2.54 18.28
CA TYR A 37 1.78 -1.82 17.00
C TYR A 37 2.88 -2.27 16.03
N ARG A 38 4.11 -2.44 16.54
CA ARG A 38 5.24 -2.94 15.74
C ARG A 38 5.02 -4.40 15.37
N GLU A 39 4.58 -5.21 16.33
CA GLU A 39 4.29 -6.63 16.10
C GLU A 39 3.23 -6.82 15.02
N ALA A 40 2.14 -6.05 15.05
CA ALA A 40 1.12 -6.10 14.00
C ALA A 40 1.68 -5.71 12.62
N ALA A 41 2.58 -4.73 12.56
CA ALA A 41 3.23 -4.32 11.31
C ALA A 41 4.17 -5.40 10.78
N ASP A 42 4.96 -6.02 11.65
CA ASP A 42 5.89 -7.09 11.27
C ASP A 42 5.13 -8.35 10.82
N ALA A 43 4.01 -8.68 11.49
CA ALA A 43 3.12 -9.77 11.08
C ALA A 43 2.48 -9.51 9.72
N LEU A 44 2.10 -8.27 9.41
CA LEU A 44 1.62 -7.87 8.09
C LEU A 44 2.69 -8.05 7.02
N VAL A 45 3.92 -7.60 7.28
CA VAL A 45 5.05 -7.80 6.35
C VAL A 45 5.26 -9.28 6.08
N ALA A 46 5.34 -10.10 7.13
CA ALA A 46 5.51 -11.54 6.98
C ALA A 46 4.36 -12.20 6.19
N ALA A 47 3.13 -11.74 6.37
CA ALA A 47 1.98 -12.23 5.62
C ALA A 47 2.06 -11.85 4.13
N LEU A 48 2.50 -10.63 3.82
CA LEU A 48 2.69 -10.16 2.44
C LEU A 48 3.84 -10.87 1.73
N GLU A 49 4.94 -11.14 2.44
CA GLU A 49 6.10 -11.87 1.89
C GLU A 49 5.80 -13.34 1.64
N LYS A 50 4.94 -13.95 2.46
CA LYS A 50 4.54 -15.37 2.30
C LYS A 50 3.71 -15.60 1.04
N ASP A 51 3.00 -14.59 0.55
CA ASP A 51 2.24 -14.68 -0.70
C ASP A 51 3.16 -14.49 -1.92
N ASN A 52 3.80 -15.60 -2.34
CA ASN A 52 4.69 -15.64 -3.51
C ASN A 52 3.96 -15.47 -4.86
N SER A 53 2.64 -15.24 -4.86
CA SER A 53 1.81 -15.25 -6.07
C SER A 53 1.82 -13.93 -6.85
N ARG A 54 2.50 -12.89 -6.36
CA ARG A 54 2.47 -11.52 -6.91
C ARG A 54 3.85 -10.84 -6.85
N PRO A 55 4.08 -9.76 -7.62
CA PRO A 55 5.28 -8.95 -7.45
C PRO A 55 5.42 -8.53 -5.99
N GLN A 56 6.63 -8.65 -5.42
CA GLN A 56 6.93 -8.28 -4.04
C GLN A 56 6.43 -6.86 -3.76
N ALA A 57 5.51 -6.73 -2.81
CA ALA A 57 5.03 -5.43 -2.37
C ALA A 57 6.16 -4.70 -1.64
N LEU A 58 6.40 -3.44 -1.99
CA LEU A 58 7.38 -2.62 -1.28
C LEU A 58 6.72 -2.05 -0.03
N VAL A 59 6.98 -2.66 1.13
CA VAL A 59 6.40 -2.21 2.39
C VAL A 59 7.34 -1.21 3.08
N ARG A 60 6.80 -0.04 3.42
CA ARG A 60 7.50 0.97 4.23
C ARG A 60 6.75 1.18 5.53
N ILE A 61 7.42 0.93 6.65
CA ILE A 61 6.87 1.19 8.00
C ILE A 61 7.42 2.53 8.50
N VAL A 62 6.54 3.45 8.90
CA VAL A 62 6.92 4.77 9.39
C VAL A 62 6.21 5.14 10.70
N PRO A 63 6.85 5.95 11.56
CA PRO A 63 6.16 6.58 12.68
C PRO A 63 5.10 7.56 12.18
N LEU A 64 4.07 7.80 13.01
CA LEU A 64 3.07 8.86 12.78
C LEU A 64 3.71 10.22 12.45
N SER A 65 4.82 10.57 13.09
CA SER A 65 5.52 11.85 12.88
C SER A 65 6.15 12.00 11.48
N ALA A 66 6.31 10.91 10.73
CA ALA A 66 6.83 10.93 9.37
C ALA A 66 5.72 10.88 8.30
N LEU A 67 4.46 10.76 8.70
CA LEU A 67 3.33 10.55 7.79
C LEU A 67 3.22 11.64 6.71
N ALA A 68 3.20 12.92 7.10
CA ALA A 68 3.06 14.02 6.15
C ALA A 68 4.20 14.04 5.10
N ARG A 69 5.45 13.85 5.56
CA ARG A 69 6.60 13.80 4.65
C ARG A 69 6.54 12.63 3.68
N GLU A 70 5.99 11.50 4.10
CA GLU A 70 5.88 10.33 3.22
C GLU A 70 4.73 10.49 2.21
N ALA A 71 3.62 11.11 2.63
CA ALA A 71 2.50 11.44 1.75
C ALA A 71 2.91 12.42 0.63
N GLU A 72 3.81 13.37 0.92
CA GLU A 72 4.37 14.29 -0.08
C GLU A 72 5.34 13.62 -1.06
N ARG A 73 6.08 12.59 -0.63
CA ARG A 73 7.11 11.93 -1.45
C ARG A 73 6.52 11.08 -2.57
N SER A 74 5.43 10.37 -2.28
CA SER A 74 4.80 9.47 -3.23
C SER A 74 3.39 9.09 -2.78
N THR A 75 2.51 8.79 -3.73
CA THR A 75 1.20 8.22 -3.44
C THR A 75 1.33 6.70 -3.30
N PRO A 76 1.15 6.11 -2.10
CA PRO A 76 1.23 4.68 -1.93
C PRO A 76 0.04 3.95 -2.59
N GLY A 77 0.24 2.70 -3.01
CA GLY A 77 -0.83 1.87 -3.55
C GLY A 77 -1.81 1.32 -2.50
N LEU A 78 -1.45 1.42 -1.22
CA LEU A 78 -2.24 1.08 -0.03
C LEU A 78 -1.63 1.77 1.21
N ILE A 79 -2.47 2.31 2.09
CA ILE A 79 -2.08 2.80 3.42
C ILE A 79 -2.67 1.89 4.49
N VAL A 80 -1.84 1.50 5.47
CA VAL A 80 -2.24 0.67 6.61
C VAL A 80 -1.88 1.41 7.90
N PRO A 81 -2.80 2.23 8.44
CA PRO A 81 -2.62 2.77 9.78
C PRO A 81 -2.80 1.68 10.83
N VAL A 82 -1.86 1.62 11.77
CA VAL A 82 -1.88 0.70 12.92
C VAL A 82 -2.15 1.51 14.19
N GLY A 83 -3.33 1.32 14.74
CA GLY A 83 -3.88 2.04 15.89
C GLY A 83 -4.74 3.24 15.52
N THR A 84 -5.49 3.73 16.51
CA THR A 84 -6.50 4.79 16.34
C THR A 84 -5.89 6.13 15.94
N ARG A 85 -4.76 6.53 16.56
CA ARG A 85 -4.08 7.81 16.25
C ARG A 85 -3.57 7.85 14.81
N ALA A 86 -2.99 6.76 14.34
CA ALA A 86 -2.57 6.64 12.95
C ALA A 86 -3.76 6.68 11.98
N ALA A 87 -4.87 5.99 12.30
CA ALA A 87 -6.05 5.96 11.44
C ALA A 87 -6.68 7.36 11.30
N GLN A 88 -6.77 8.11 12.40
CA GLN A 88 -7.26 9.48 12.40
C GLN A 88 -6.37 10.41 11.57
N ALA A 89 -5.04 10.29 11.72
CA ALA A 89 -4.12 11.12 10.95
C ALA A 89 -4.14 10.80 9.45
N VAL A 90 -4.27 9.52 9.08
CA VAL A 90 -4.42 9.11 7.67
C VAL A 90 -5.73 9.61 7.10
N ALA A 91 -6.83 9.58 7.86
CA ALA A 91 -8.11 10.13 7.43
C ALA A 91 -8.05 11.64 7.14
N ALA A 92 -7.16 12.38 7.80
CA ALA A 92 -6.97 13.81 7.59
C ALA A 92 -6.10 14.17 6.38
N LEU A 93 -5.40 13.21 5.75
CA LEU A 93 -4.48 13.47 4.64
C LEU A 93 -5.17 13.69 3.27
N GLU A 94 -6.49 13.51 3.17
CA GLU A 94 -7.24 13.52 1.89
C GLU A 94 -6.55 12.70 0.77
N SER A 95 -5.94 11.57 1.14
CA SER A 95 -5.20 10.73 0.18
C SER A 95 -6.16 9.92 -0.70
N PRO A 96 -5.92 9.81 -2.02
CA PRO A 96 -6.71 8.93 -2.89
C PRO A 96 -6.35 7.44 -2.72
N ALA A 97 -5.31 7.12 -1.95
CA ALA A 97 -4.90 5.74 -1.71
C ALA A 97 -5.93 4.97 -0.87
N PRO A 98 -6.20 3.69 -1.17
CA PRO A 98 -7.05 2.88 -0.33
C PRO A 98 -6.44 2.73 1.07
N VAL A 99 -7.28 2.66 2.10
CA VAL A 99 -6.88 2.56 3.51
C VAL A 99 -7.41 1.27 4.13
N LEU A 100 -6.54 0.47 4.73
CA LEU A 100 -6.90 -0.70 5.55
C LEU A 100 -6.60 -0.41 7.02
N ASN A 101 -7.63 -0.15 7.81
CA ASN A 101 -7.45 0.19 9.22
C ASN A 101 -7.15 -1.03 10.09
N THR A 102 -6.05 -1.00 10.83
CA THR A 102 -5.67 -2.02 11.81
C THR A 102 -5.76 -1.43 13.21
N LEU A 103 -6.86 -1.67 13.92
CA LEU A 103 -7.05 -1.13 15.27
C LEU A 103 -6.52 -2.08 16.34
N ILE A 104 -5.67 -1.56 17.22
CA ILE A 104 -5.15 -2.30 18.37
C ILE A 104 -6.06 -2.00 19.57
N PRO A 105 -6.66 -3.01 20.22
CA PRO A 105 -7.46 -2.81 21.41
C PRO A 105 -6.63 -2.16 22.53
N SER A 106 -7.16 -1.13 23.16
CA SER A 106 -6.57 -0.60 24.39
C SER A 106 -6.77 -1.61 25.51
N GLN A 107 -5.69 -2.16 26.03
CA GLN A 107 -5.70 -2.97 27.26
C GLN A 107 -5.91 -2.04 28.47
N VAL A 108 -7.10 -1.45 28.59
CA VAL A 108 -7.51 -0.79 29.84
C VAL A 108 -7.81 -1.92 30.82
N HIS A 109 -6.77 -2.42 31.49
CA HIS A 109 -6.94 -3.25 32.66
C HIS A 109 -7.58 -2.37 33.74
N ARG A 110 -8.84 -2.66 34.06
CA ARG A 110 -9.52 -2.20 35.26
C ARG A 110 -9.57 -3.34 36.26
#